data_AF-A0A3B0B100-F1
#
_entry.id   AF-A0A3B0B100-F1
#
_cell.length_a   1.000
_cell.length_b   1.000
_cell.length_c   1.000
_cell.angle_alpha   90.00
_cell.angle_beta   90.00
_cell.angle_gamma   90.00
#
_symmetry.space_group_name_H-M   'P 1'
#
loop_
_entity.id
_entity.type
_entity.pdbx_description
1 polymer ?
#
loop_
_entity_poly.entity_id
_entity_poly.type
_entity_poly.pdbx_seq_one_letter_code
_entity_poly.pdbx_strand_id
1 'polypeptide(L)'
;MSLIKASLAAGVRPTTMILGEDNRKPWSHLDVLIMQAYQIVKDEQCSQCGLPRWLCRNSDPRLQVKVKFDDCYASNEVKKEEKKHVNDDSKSGVAYPEFYSTDDTPLSDFRSLYYEQLAAERAEEVEDEDD
;
A
#
# COMPACT_ATOMS: atom_id res chain seq x y z
N MET A 1 3.96 0.68 4.31
CA MET A 1 3.83 1.43 5.60
C MET A 1 4.96 2.45 5.67
N SER A 2 4.71 3.68 6.15
CA SER A 2 5.79 4.67 6.34
C SER A 2 6.80 4.19 7.39
N LEU A 3 8.10 4.39 7.13
CA LEU A 3 9.18 4.07 8.07
C LEU A 3 9.01 4.76 9.42
N ILE A 4 8.43 5.97 9.44
CA ILE A 4 8.08 6.70 10.67
C ILE A 4 7.01 5.96 11.47
N LYS A 5 6.00 5.39 10.80
CA LYS A 5 4.96 4.60 11.48
C LYS A 5 5.56 3.33 12.09
N ALA A 6 6.44 2.66 11.35
CA ALA A 6 7.14 1.47 11.82
C ALA A 6 8.06 1.78 13.00
N SER A 7 8.79 2.90 12.96
CA SER A 7 9.68 3.33 14.04
C SER A 7 8.92 3.55 15.34
N LEU A 8 7.78 4.26 15.27
CA LEU A 8 6.93 4.52 16.42
C LEU A 8 6.34 3.23 17.01
N ALA A 9 5.89 2.31 16.16
CA ALA A 9 5.34 1.03 16.61
C ALA A 9 6.40 0.15 17.29
N ALA A 10 7.64 0.20 16.83
CA ALA A 10 8.77 -0.52 17.42
C ALA A 10 9.43 0.23 18.59
N GLY A 11 8.92 1.40 18.98
CA GLY A 11 9.50 2.22 20.07
C GLY A 11 10.90 2.75 19.78
N VAL A 12 11.28 2.82 18.50
CA VAL A 12 12.60 3.27 18.05
C VAL A 12 12.52 4.66 17.43
N ARG A 13 13.66 5.37 17.50
CA ARG A 13 13.78 6.73 16.97
C ARG A 13 13.53 6.75 15.45
N PRO A 14 12.79 7.73 14.90
CA PRO A 14 12.59 7.86 13.47
C PRO A 14 13.90 7.95 12.68
N THR A 15 14.89 8.69 13.19
CA THR A 15 16.22 8.79 12.55
C THR A 15 16.95 7.46 12.43
N THR A 16 16.79 6.53 13.39
CA THR A 16 17.32 5.17 13.29
C THR A 16 16.77 4.45 12.05
N MET A 17 15.46 4.53 11.81
CA MET A 17 14.81 3.81 10.72
C MET A 17 14.93 4.52 9.36
N ILE A 18 15.02 5.85 9.36
CA ILE A 18 15.12 6.65 8.13
C ILE A 18 16.57 6.77 7.66
N LEU A 19 17.50 6.99 8.60
CA LEU A 19 18.90 7.35 8.33
C LEU A 19 19.89 6.27 8.78
N GLY A 20 19.43 5.20 9.45
CA GLY A 20 20.32 4.13 9.93
C GLY A 20 21.17 4.52 11.15
N GLU A 21 20.75 5.54 11.92
CA GLU A 21 21.47 5.96 13.13
C GLU A 21 21.45 4.92 14.25
N ASP A 22 22.37 5.03 15.22
CA ASP A 22 22.37 4.20 16.42
C ASP A 22 21.16 4.49 17.31
N ASN A 23 20.37 3.45 17.57
CA ASN A 23 19.17 3.48 18.39
C ASN A 23 19.43 3.60 19.90
N ARG A 24 20.68 3.47 20.35
CA ARG A 24 21.04 3.58 21.79
C ARG A 24 21.13 5.02 22.27
N LYS A 25 21.25 5.97 21.34
CA LYS A 25 21.32 7.41 21.67
C LYS A 25 19.95 7.92 22.13
N PRO A 26 19.92 8.93 23.02
CA PRO A 26 18.68 9.58 23.39
C PRO A 26 18.05 10.25 22.16
N TRP A 27 16.76 10.54 22.29
CA TRP A 27 15.99 11.21 21.25
C TRP A 27 16.58 12.58 20.94
N SER A 28 16.89 12.81 19.66
CA SER A 28 17.44 14.07 19.20
C SER A 28 16.33 15.08 18.94
N HIS A 29 16.69 16.36 18.83
CA HIS A 29 15.75 17.40 18.39
C HIS A 29 15.15 17.07 17.01
N LEU A 30 15.95 16.47 16.12
CA LEU A 30 15.49 16.07 14.79
C LEU A 30 14.39 14.99 14.86
N ASP A 31 14.49 14.03 15.78
CA ASP A 31 13.44 13.01 15.97
C ASP A 31 12.11 13.65 16.38
N VAL A 32 12.17 14.66 17.26
CA VAL A 32 10.99 15.41 17.68
C VAL A 32 10.38 16.18 16.50
N LEU A 33 11.21 16.84 15.69
CA LEU A 33 10.74 17.54 14.49
C LEU A 33 10.10 16.59 13.49
N ILE A 34 10.70 15.43 13.24
CA ILE A 34 10.13 14.41 12.34
C ILE A 34 8.77 13.93 12.86
N MET A 35 8.63 13.72 14.16
CA MET A 35 7.35 13.34 14.75
C MET A 35 6.29 14.43 14.61
N GLN A 36 6.65 15.69 14.88
CA GLN A 36 5.73 16.82 14.71
C GLN A 36 5.30 16.96 13.26
N ALA A 37 6.24 16.91 12.32
CA ALA A 37 5.96 16.96 10.89
C ALA A 37 5.04 15.80 10.46
N TYR A 38 5.28 14.59 10.96
CA TYR A 38 4.42 13.44 10.69
C TYR A 38 3.00 13.64 11.22
N GLN A 39 2.84 14.22 12.41
CA GLN A 39 1.53 14.52 12.97
C GLN A 39 0.79 15.60 12.17
N ILE A 40 1.48 16.66 11.75
CA ILE A 40 0.90 17.71 10.89
C ILE A 40 0.36 17.08 9.60
N VAL A 41 1.17 16.25 8.93
CA VAL A 41 0.74 15.55 7.70
C VAL A 41 -0.47 14.65 7.96
N LYS A 42 -0.52 13.96 9.11
CA LYS A 42 -1.67 13.14 9.51
C LYS A 42 -2.94 13.96 9.71
N ASP A 43 -2.83 15.11 10.36
CA ASP A 43 -3.96 15.98 10.65
C ASP A 43 -4.51 16.63 9.37
N GLU A 44 -3.63 16.85 8.40
CA GLU A 44 -3.96 17.34 7.06
C GLU A 44 -4.55 16.25 6.16
N GLN A 45 -4.53 14.96 6.52
CA GLN A 45 -5.14 13.89 5.71
C GLN A 45 -6.65 13.77 5.94
N CYS A 46 -7.36 13.44 4.87
CA CYS A 46 -8.78 13.11 4.88
C CYS A 46 -8.97 11.72 5.49
N SER A 47 -9.87 11.57 6.46
CA SER A 47 -10.13 10.29 7.12
C SER A 47 -10.81 9.25 6.22
N GLN A 48 -11.46 9.67 5.14
CA GLN A 48 -12.17 8.78 4.22
C GLN A 48 -11.27 8.20 3.13
N CYS A 49 -10.47 9.06 2.48
CA CYS A 49 -9.66 8.66 1.32
C CYS A 49 -8.14 8.74 1.56
N GLY A 50 -7.68 9.25 2.71
CA GLY A 50 -6.25 9.36 3.03
C GLY A 50 -5.50 10.46 2.27
N LEU A 51 -6.14 11.14 1.32
CA LEU A 51 -5.56 12.26 0.57
C LEU A 51 -5.52 13.55 1.41
N PRO A 52 -4.65 14.51 1.08
CA PRO A 52 -4.65 15.81 1.76
C PRO A 52 -6.01 16.51 1.68
N ARG A 53 -6.51 16.99 2.82
CA ARG A 53 -7.82 17.67 2.96
C ARG A 53 -7.93 18.89 2.06
N TRP A 54 -6.83 19.61 1.84
CA TRP A 54 -6.81 20.77 0.98
C TRP A 54 -7.04 20.39 -0.50
N LEU A 55 -6.68 19.18 -0.95
CA LEU A 55 -7.08 18.65 -2.25
C LEU A 55 -8.54 18.22 -2.24
N CYS A 56 -8.96 17.47 -1.23
CA CYS A 56 -10.33 16.94 -1.14
C CYS A 56 -11.41 18.03 -1.06
N ARG A 57 -11.06 19.21 -0.53
CA ARG A 57 -11.98 20.35 -0.39
C ARG A 57 -11.77 21.43 -1.46
N ASN A 58 -10.87 21.21 -2.41
CA ASN A 58 -10.62 22.17 -3.48
C ASN A 58 -11.72 22.08 -4.54
N SER A 59 -12.36 23.20 -4.85
CA SER A 59 -13.38 23.33 -5.89
C SER A 59 -12.84 23.93 -7.19
N ASP A 60 -11.52 24.07 -7.33
CA ASP A 60 -10.89 24.57 -8.56
C ASP A 60 -11.19 23.61 -9.73
N PRO A 61 -11.83 24.07 -10.82
CA PRO A 61 -12.20 23.24 -11.96
C PRO A 61 -11.00 22.66 -12.73
N ARG A 62 -9.79 23.16 -12.48
CA ARG A 62 -8.54 22.59 -13.03
C ARG A 62 -8.11 21.31 -12.33
N LEU A 63 -8.62 21.05 -11.13
CA LEU A 63 -8.33 19.83 -10.37
C LEU A 63 -9.39 18.77 -10.71
N GLN A 64 -8.96 17.70 -11.39
CA GLN A 64 -9.80 16.55 -11.71
C GLN A 64 -9.31 15.31 -10.97
N VAL A 65 -10.24 14.44 -10.57
CA VAL A 65 -9.93 13.18 -9.88
C VAL A 65 -10.12 12.02 -10.86
N LYS A 66 -9.04 11.29 -11.15
CA LYS A 66 -9.11 10.02 -11.90
C LYS A 66 -9.34 8.87 -10.93
N VAL A 67 -10.45 8.16 -11.08
CA VAL A 67 -10.72 6.94 -10.32
C VAL A 67 -9.93 5.80 -10.97
N LYS A 68 -9.00 5.21 -10.23
CA LYS A 68 -8.31 3.97 -10.60
C LYS A 68 -8.89 2.82 -9.76
N PHE A 69 -9.16 1.70 -10.40
CA PHE A 69 -9.54 0.46 -9.71
C PHE A 69 -8.28 -0.39 -9.56
N ASP A 70 -8.00 -0.83 -8.34
CA ASP A 70 -6.95 -1.80 -8.07
C ASP A 70 -7.60 -3.19 -8.02
N ASP A 71 -7.25 -4.04 -8.96
CA ASP A 71 -7.85 -5.36 -9.14
C ASP A 71 -7.09 -6.40 -8.31
N CYS A 72 -7.63 -6.72 -7.14
CA CYS A 72 -7.11 -7.83 -6.33
C CYS A 72 -7.46 -9.16 -7.01
N TYR A 73 -6.43 -9.85 -7.53
CA TYR A 73 -6.60 -11.15 -8.20
C TYR A 73 -7.37 -12.17 -7.35
N ALA A 74 -7.02 -12.28 -6.06
CA ALA A 74 -7.68 -13.19 -5.14
C ALA A 74 -9.17 -12.87 -4.93
N SER A 75 -9.51 -11.59 -4.76
CA SER A 75 -10.91 -11.16 -4.65
C SER A 75 -11.67 -11.37 -5.96
N ASN A 76 -11.01 -11.26 -7.10
CA ASN A 76 -11.62 -11.52 -8.40
C ASN A 76 -11.92 -13.01 -8.62
N GLU A 77 -11.06 -13.92 -8.17
CA GLU A 77 -11.36 -15.37 -8.19
C GLU A 77 -12.51 -15.74 -7.27
N VAL A 78 -12.58 -15.17 -6.05
CA VAL A 78 -13.73 -15.37 -5.15
C VAL A 78 -15.02 -14.90 -5.80
N LYS A 79 -15.04 -13.69 -6.38
CA LYS A 79 -16.21 -13.16 -7.10
C LYS A 79 -16.61 -14.02 -8.30
N LYS A 80 -15.64 -14.60 -9.02
CA LYS A 80 -15.92 -15.53 -10.14
C LYS A 80 -16.61 -16.79 -9.63
N GLU A 81 -16.16 -17.34 -8.51
CA GLU A 81 -16.72 -18.55 -7.93
C GLU A 81 -18.12 -18.30 -7.33
N GLU A 82 -18.30 -17.19 -6.61
CA GLU A 82 -19.62 -16.76 -6.12
C GLU A 82 -20.63 -16.61 -7.26
N LYS A 83 -20.22 -16.00 -8.39
CA LYS A 83 -21.08 -15.85 -9.58
C LYS A 83 -21.48 -17.18 -10.20
N LYS A 84 -20.66 -18.23 -10.13
CA LYS A 84 -21.00 -19.56 -10.65
C LYS A 84 -22.04 -20.28 -9.80
N HIS A 85 -22.08 -20.01 -8.49
CA HIS A 85 -22.95 -20.72 -7.53
C HIS A 85 -24.19 -19.92 -7.10
N VAL A 86 -24.50 -18.77 -7.73
CA VAL A 86 -25.70 -17.95 -7.43
C VAL A 86 -27.01 -18.74 -7.55
N ASN A 87 -27.03 -19.81 -8.36
CA ASN A 87 -28.22 -20.64 -8.59
C ASN A 87 -28.15 -22.01 -7.88
N ASP A 88 -27.12 -22.26 -7.07
CA ASP A 88 -26.91 -23.56 -6.42
C ASP A 88 -27.15 -23.44 -4.91
N ASP A 89 -28.40 -23.66 -4.49
CA ASP A 89 -28.85 -23.64 -3.08
C ASP A 89 -28.14 -24.69 -2.19
N SER A 90 -27.33 -25.58 -2.78
CA SER A 90 -26.69 -26.68 -2.07
C SER A 90 -25.41 -26.29 -1.31
N LYS A 91 -24.81 -25.12 -1.61
CA LYS A 91 -23.55 -24.69 -1.00
C LYS A 91 -23.77 -23.61 0.04
N SER A 92 -23.86 -24.04 1.30
CA SER A 92 -23.82 -23.15 2.47
C SER A 92 -22.37 -22.99 2.95
N GLY A 93 -21.76 -21.83 2.67
CA GLY A 93 -20.39 -21.53 3.14
C GLY A 93 -19.88 -20.16 2.69
N VAL A 94 -18.85 -19.65 3.37
CA VAL A 94 -18.12 -18.42 2.98
C VAL A 94 -16.93 -18.82 2.11
N ALA A 95 -16.86 -18.31 0.88
CA ALA A 95 -15.71 -18.51 0.01
C ALA A 95 -14.52 -17.64 0.49
N TYR A 96 -13.34 -18.24 0.60
CA TYR A 96 -12.10 -17.53 0.90
C TYR A 96 -11.00 -17.98 -0.08
N PRO A 97 -10.12 -17.07 -0.50
CA PRO A 97 -9.04 -17.41 -1.41
C PRO A 97 -7.90 -18.10 -0.64
N GLU A 98 -7.38 -19.18 -1.20
CA GLU A 98 -6.17 -19.87 -0.72
C GLU A 98 -5.17 -19.94 -1.88
N PHE A 99 -3.91 -19.59 -1.60
CA PHE A 99 -2.83 -19.63 -2.58
C PHE A 99 -2.09 -20.95 -2.51
N TYR A 100 -1.87 -21.57 -3.66
CA TYR A 100 -1.04 -22.74 -3.82
C TYR A 100 -0.23 -22.65 -5.12
N SER A 101 0.90 -23.35 -5.17
CA SER A 101 1.68 -23.50 -6.40
C SER A 101 1.29 -24.80 -7.08
N THR A 102 1.16 -24.80 -8.40
CA THR A 102 0.93 -26.03 -9.18
C THR A 102 2.18 -26.91 -9.26
N ASP A 103 3.35 -26.29 -9.10
CA ASP A 103 4.65 -26.89 -9.36
C ASP A 103 5.44 -27.08 -8.05
N ASP A 104 4.77 -27.05 -6.89
CA ASP A 104 5.37 -27.08 -5.54
C ASP A 104 6.41 -25.99 -5.24
N THR A 105 6.56 -24.99 -6.11
CA THR A 105 7.39 -23.80 -5.84
C THR A 105 6.95 -23.09 -4.55
N PRO A 106 7.89 -22.76 -3.64
CA PRO A 106 7.58 -22.00 -2.44
C PRO A 106 6.89 -20.68 -2.78
N LEU A 107 5.79 -20.36 -2.07
CA LEU A 107 5.07 -19.09 -2.26
C LEU A 107 5.96 -17.85 -2.03
N SER A 108 7.06 -17.99 -1.29
CA SER A 108 8.06 -16.95 -1.09
C SER A 108 8.70 -16.47 -2.39
N ASP A 109 8.84 -17.35 -3.37
CA ASP A 109 9.64 -17.07 -4.57
C ASP A 109 8.86 -16.18 -5.54
N PHE A 110 7.52 -16.28 -5.54
CA PHE A 110 6.63 -15.38 -6.27
C PHE A 110 6.73 -13.91 -5.82
N ARG A 111 7.27 -13.65 -4.62
CA ARG A 111 7.55 -12.29 -4.16
C ARG A 111 8.63 -11.62 -5.02
N SER A 112 9.69 -12.35 -5.35
CA SER A 112 10.80 -11.81 -6.15
C SER A 112 10.34 -11.47 -7.56
N LEU A 113 9.63 -12.40 -8.21
CA LEU A 113 9.02 -12.23 -9.52
C LEU A 113 8.09 -11.01 -9.59
N TYR A 114 7.26 -10.81 -8.56
CA TYR A 114 6.36 -9.65 -8.49
C TYR A 114 7.13 -8.32 -8.51
N TYR A 115 8.22 -8.21 -7.75
CA TYR A 115 9.02 -6.98 -7.73
C TYR A 115 9.83 -6.78 -9.01
N GLU A 116 10.26 -7.85 -9.66
CA GLU A 116 10.91 -7.77 -10.99
C GLU A 116 9.94 -7.26 -12.05
N GLN A 117 8.69 -7.75 -12.06
CA GLN A 117 7.63 -7.25 -12.95
C GLN A 117 7.34 -5.76 -12.72
N LEU A 118 7.16 -5.36 -11.45
CA LEU A 118 6.95 -3.95 -11.12
C LEU A 118 8.12 -3.05 -11.54
N ALA A 119 9.36 -3.56 -11.47
CA ALA A 119 10.53 -2.82 -11.90
C ALA A 119 10.58 -2.66 -13.42
N ALA A 120 10.17 -3.69 -14.17
CA ALA A 120 10.06 -3.64 -15.63
C ALA A 120 8.96 -2.67 -16.10
N GLU A 121 7.75 -2.77 -15.53
CA GLU A 121 6.64 -1.86 -15.84
C GLU A 121 7.02 -0.39 -15.59
N ARG A 122 7.71 -0.12 -14.47
CA ARG A 122 8.21 1.23 -14.17
C ARG A 122 9.30 1.69 -15.14
N ALA A 123 10.12 0.79 -15.68
CA ALA A 123 11.14 1.16 -16.66
C ALA A 123 10.49 1.55 -18.00
N GLU A 124 9.46 0.81 -18.42
CA GLU A 124 8.68 1.10 -19.64
C GLU A 124 7.93 2.45 -19.53
N GLU A 125 7.32 2.76 -18.39
CA GLU A 125 6.65 4.06 -18.16
C GLU A 125 7.60 5.27 -18.28
N VAL A 126 8.90 5.10 -18.00
CA VAL A 126 9.90 6.18 -18.11
C VAL A 126 10.32 6.40 -19.56
N GLU A 127 10.36 5.35 -20.38
CA GLU A 127 10.72 5.46 -21.80
C GLU A 127 9.61 6.14 -22.63
N ASP A 128 8.34 6.01 -22.22
CA ASP A 128 7.19 6.64 -22.89
C ASP A 128 7.00 8.14 -22.55
N GLU A 129 7.68 8.69 -21.53
CA GLU A 129 7.61 10.13 -21.18
C GLU A 129 8.66 11.01 -21.89
N ASP A 130 9.62 10.40 -22.60
CA ASP A 130 10.72 11.09 -23.29
C ASP A 130 10.53 11.27 -24.83
N ASP A 131 9.39 10.84 -25.39
CA ASP A 131 8.96 11.03 -26.81
C ASP A 131 7.86 12.10 -26.97
#